data_AF-A0A842Q9S9-F1
#
_entry.id   AF-A0A842Q9S9-F1
#
_cell.length_a   1.000
_cell.length_b   1.000
_cell.length_c   1.000
_cell.angle_alpha   90.00
_cell.angle_beta   90.00
_cell.angle_gamma   90.00
#
_symmetry.space_group_name_H-M   'P 1'
#
loop_
_entity.id
_entity.type
_entity.pdbx_description
1 polymer ?
#
loop_
_entity_poly.entity_id
_entity_poly.type
_entity_poly.pdbx_seq_one_letter_code
_entity_poly.pdbx_strand_id
1 'polypeptide(L)'
;MQNLIADFMNWFTATFAIFREPPLSALFVVFVSVTISSISNLAMKRFADMRTLKRHQKQIKEFQELQKKAEESQDEKMLKKLERKRGYIEKIQREMLSERCKPSLFFFIPFALFFAILRGFYSGPEGDLIVAVLPFSVHKVLPFLVGWIGFPTAAGFGMTFWGFYLLSGLGLSSILQRIMGTRVM
;
A
#
# COMPACT_ATOMS: atom_id res chain seq x y z
N MET A 1 25.87 -10.71 -25.14
CA MET A 1 24.67 -11.45 -24.67
C MET A 1 23.48 -10.55 -24.95
N GLN A 2 22.57 -11.00 -25.83
CA GLN A 2 21.31 -10.29 -26.07
C GLN A 2 20.62 -10.03 -24.74
N ASN A 3 20.16 -8.80 -24.52
CA ASN A 3 19.51 -8.40 -23.28
C ASN A 3 18.14 -9.08 -23.25
N LEU A 4 18.07 -10.32 -22.79
CA LEU A 4 16.82 -11.09 -22.64
C LEU A 4 15.72 -10.29 -21.94
N ILE A 5 16.12 -9.42 -21.00
CA ILE A 5 15.22 -8.49 -20.30
C ILE A 5 14.68 -7.42 -21.27
N ALA A 6 15.52 -6.84 -22.12
CA ALA A 6 15.07 -5.85 -23.11
C ALA A 6 14.17 -6.49 -24.18
N ASP A 7 14.52 -7.69 -24.66
CA ASP A 7 13.71 -8.42 -25.63
C ASP A 7 12.35 -8.81 -25.04
N PHE A 8 12.32 -9.26 -23.77
CA PHE A 8 11.10 -9.50 -23.03
C PHE A 8 10.26 -8.23 -22.84
N MET A 9 10.89 -7.11 -22.46
CA MET A 9 10.20 -5.83 -22.29
C MET A 9 9.64 -5.30 -23.61
N ASN A 10 10.32 -5.52 -24.73
CA ASN A 10 9.83 -5.14 -26.05
C ASN A 10 8.65 -6.02 -26.49
N TRP A 11 8.73 -7.34 -26.28
CA TRP A 11 7.61 -8.24 -26.51
C TRP A 11 6.40 -7.90 -25.62
N PHE A 12 6.64 -7.64 -24.33
CA PHE A 12 5.61 -7.27 -23.37
C PHE A 12 4.95 -5.94 -23.73
N THR A 13 5.75 -4.93 -24.11
CA THR A 13 5.22 -3.64 -24.55
C THR A 13 4.42 -3.75 -25.84
N ALA A 14 4.86 -4.55 -26.81
CA ALA A 14 4.14 -4.80 -28.05
C ALA A 14 2.83 -5.57 -27.83
N THR A 15 2.83 -6.58 -26.95
CA THR A 15 1.64 -7.41 -26.67
C THR A 15 0.57 -6.63 -25.92
N PHE A 16 0.96 -5.76 -24.98
CA PHE A 16 0.05 -4.98 -24.16
C PHE A 16 -0.11 -3.52 -24.62
N ALA A 17 0.32 -3.18 -25.85
CA ALA A 17 0.32 -1.81 -26.37
C ALA A 17 -1.07 -1.12 -26.28
N ILE A 18 -2.15 -1.88 -26.43
CA ILE A 18 -3.54 -1.40 -26.33
C ILE A 18 -3.87 -0.85 -24.93
N PHE A 19 -3.17 -1.30 -23.88
CA PHE A 19 -3.36 -0.86 -22.49
C PHE A 19 -2.44 0.31 -22.09
N ARG A 20 -1.74 0.92 -23.06
CA ARG A 20 -0.82 2.04 -22.81
C ARG A 20 -1.53 3.39 -22.89
N GLU A 21 -2.61 3.49 -23.66
CA GLU A 21 -3.36 4.73 -23.84
C GLU A 21 -4.61 4.82 -22.94
N PRO A 22 -4.92 6.01 -22.38
CA PRO A 22 -6.20 6.26 -21.73
C PRO A 22 -7.37 6.10 -22.73
N PRO A 23 -8.53 5.55 -22.33
CA PRO A 23 -8.95 5.17 -20.97
C PRO A 23 -8.64 3.71 -20.58
N LEU A 24 -8.19 2.88 -21.52
CA LEU A 24 -7.96 1.45 -21.29
C LEU A 24 -6.81 1.21 -20.30
N SER A 25 -5.81 2.09 -20.29
CA SER A 25 -4.72 2.07 -19.31
C SER A 25 -5.20 2.23 -17.87
N ALA A 26 -6.19 3.10 -17.62
CA ALA A 26 -6.78 3.26 -16.28
C ALA A 26 -7.50 2.00 -15.80
N LEU A 27 -8.28 1.35 -16.67
CA LEU A 27 -8.96 0.08 -16.34
C LEU A 27 -7.97 -1.04 -16.07
N PHE A 28 -6.91 -1.14 -16.88
CA PHE A 28 -5.85 -2.12 -16.68
C PHE A 28 -5.13 -1.92 -15.35
N VAL A 29 -4.77 -0.68 -15.02
CA VAL A 29 -4.11 -0.38 -13.73
C VAL A 29 -5.03 -0.67 -12.54
N VAL A 30 -6.32 -0.38 -12.64
CA VAL A 30 -7.29 -0.77 -11.59
C VAL A 30 -7.35 -2.29 -11.44
N PHE A 31 -7.43 -3.03 -12.54
CA PHE A 31 -7.46 -4.49 -12.53
C PHE A 31 -6.19 -5.08 -11.89
N VAL A 32 -5.02 -4.56 -12.26
CA VAL A 32 -3.73 -4.93 -11.68
C VAL A 32 -3.69 -4.60 -10.19
N SER A 33 -4.12 -3.40 -9.79
CA SER A 33 -4.20 -2.98 -8.38
C SER A 33 -5.09 -3.90 -7.54
N VAL A 34 -6.26 -4.29 -8.05
CA VAL A 34 -7.18 -5.20 -7.37
C VAL A 34 -6.58 -6.59 -7.24
N THR A 35 -5.96 -7.10 -8.30
CA THR A 35 -5.32 -8.42 -8.32
C THR A 35 -4.16 -8.49 -7.33
N ILE A 36 -3.26 -7.51 -7.37
CA ILE A 36 -2.15 -7.36 -6.42
C ILE A 36 -2.66 -7.27 -4.98
N SER A 37 -3.63 -6.39 -4.75
CA SER A 37 -4.19 -6.21 -3.40
C SER A 37 -4.82 -7.49 -2.89
N SER A 38 -5.50 -8.24 -3.76
CA SER A 38 -6.12 -9.53 -3.40
C SER A 38 -5.08 -10.59 -3.06
N ILE A 39 -4.05 -10.75 -3.88
CA ILE A 39 -2.95 -11.69 -3.63
C ILE A 39 -2.22 -11.32 -2.33
N SER A 40 -1.92 -10.04 -2.12
CA SER A 40 -1.24 -9.55 -0.91
C SER A 40 -2.05 -9.84 0.35
N ASN A 41 -3.36 -9.58 0.31
CA ASN A 41 -4.24 -9.88 1.45
C ASN A 41 -4.42 -11.39 1.68
N LEU A 42 -4.52 -12.19 0.62
CA LEU A 42 -4.62 -13.65 0.73
C LEU A 42 -3.34 -14.23 1.33
N ALA A 43 -2.18 -13.78 0.86
CA ALA A 43 -0.89 -14.13 1.41
C ALA A 43 -0.84 -13.75 2.91
N MET A 44 -1.18 -12.52 3.26
CA MET A 44 -1.20 -12.09 4.65
C MET A 44 -2.12 -12.95 5.52
N LYS A 45 -3.32 -13.28 5.03
CA LYS A 45 -4.28 -14.14 5.75
C LYS A 45 -3.76 -15.58 5.91
N ARG A 46 -2.99 -16.08 4.96
CA ARG A 46 -2.46 -17.45 4.97
C ARG A 46 -1.21 -17.58 5.85
N PHE A 47 -0.34 -16.57 5.82
CA PHE A 47 0.96 -16.60 6.49
C PHE A 47 0.96 -15.98 7.89
N ALA A 48 0.04 -15.06 8.21
CA ALA A 48 -0.04 -14.46 9.54
C ALA A 48 -1.12 -15.14 10.41
N ASP A 49 -0.76 -15.45 11.65
CA ASP A 49 -1.69 -16.02 12.63
C ASP A 49 -2.69 -14.95 13.12
N MET A 50 -3.85 -14.93 12.48
CA MET A 50 -4.94 -14.01 12.81
C MET A 50 -5.46 -14.17 14.25
N ARG A 51 -5.34 -15.35 14.86
CA ARG A 51 -5.81 -15.57 16.24
C ARG A 51 -4.88 -14.89 17.24
N THR A 52 -3.58 -15.11 17.08
CA THR A 52 -2.55 -14.53 17.94
C THR A 52 -2.52 -13.00 17.81
N LEU A 53 -2.65 -12.48 16.58
CA LEU A 53 -2.75 -11.04 16.33
C LEU A 53 -3.96 -10.39 17.02
N LYS A 54 -5.15 -11.00 16.94
CA LYS A 54 -6.35 -10.49 17.62
C LYS A 54 -6.22 -10.50 19.13
N ARG A 55 -5.61 -11.54 19.71
CA ARG A 55 -5.36 -11.62 21.16
C ARG A 55 -4.42 -10.51 21.63
N HIS A 56 -3.30 -10.31 20.93
CA HIS A 56 -2.35 -9.25 21.27
C HIS A 56 -2.94 -7.85 21.08
N GLN A 57 -3.74 -7.63 20.03
CA GLN A 57 -4.45 -6.37 19.82
C GLN A 57 -5.42 -6.07 20.97
N LYS A 58 -6.18 -7.06 21.44
CA LYS A 58 -7.08 -6.90 22.59
C LYS A 58 -6.31 -6.48 23.86
N GLN A 59 -5.18 -7.13 24.15
CA GLN A 59 -4.33 -6.78 25.29
C GLN A 59 -3.77 -5.36 25.21
N ILE A 60 -3.33 -4.93 24.01
CA ILE A 60 -2.86 -3.56 23.78
C ILE A 60 -4.00 -2.55 24.00
N LYS A 61 -5.20 -2.85 23.48
CA LYS A 61 -6.37 -1.97 23.62
C LYS A 61 -6.78 -1.82 25.09
N GLU A 62 -6.87 -2.93 25.83
CA GLU A 62 -7.15 -2.91 27.27
C GLU A 62 -6.09 -2.09 28.03
N PHE A 63 -4.81 -2.21 27.67
CA PHE A 63 -3.75 -1.41 28.27
C PHE A 63 -3.90 0.09 27.94
N GLN A 64 -4.20 0.45 26.69
CA GLN A 64 -4.42 1.84 26.28
C GLN A 64 -5.63 2.46 26.98
N GLU A 65 -6.72 1.70 27.16
CA GLU A 65 -7.90 2.16 27.91
C GLU A 65 -7.58 2.38 29.39
N LEU A 66 -6.82 1.47 30.01
CA LEU A 66 -6.37 1.63 31.40
C LEU A 66 -5.40 2.80 31.57
N GLN A 67 -4.50 3.02 30.60
CA GLN A 67 -3.59 4.15 30.57
C GLN A 67 -4.36 5.47 30.51
N LYS A 68 -5.30 5.58 29.57
CA LYS A 68 -6.15 6.77 29.45
C LYS A 68 -6.92 7.06 30.75
N LYS A 69 -7.52 6.03 31.36
CA LYS A 69 -8.22 6.17 32.64
C LYS A 69 -7.28 6.59 33.79
N ALA A 70 -6.05 6.09 33.81
CA ALA A 70 -5.07 6.44 34.85
C ALA A 70 -4.55 7.88 34.70
N GLU A 71 -4.42 8.34 33.45
CA GLU A 71 -4.06 9.73 33.13
C GLU A 71 -5.20 10.69 33.50
N GLU A 72 -6.45 10.32 33.18
CA GLU A 72 -7.65 11.10 33.55
C GLU A 72 -7.88 11.14 35.07
N SER A 73 -7.61 10.05 35.79
CA SER A 73 -7.81 9.97 37.24
C SER A 73 -6.61 10.43 38.08
N GLN A 74 -5.49 10.81 37.44
CA GLN A 74 -4.20 11.18 38.07
C GLN A 74 -3.75 10.24 39.21
N ASP A 75 -4.04 8.94 39.10
CA ASP A 75 -3.71 7.98 40.15
C ASP A 75 -2.25 7.51 39.99
N GLU A 76 -1.36 8.07 40.82
CA GLU A 76 0.07 7.72 40.83
C GLU A 76 0.35 6.23 41.04
N LYS A 77 -0.49 5.53 41.81
CA LYS A 77 -0.29 4.09 42.06
C LYS A 77 -0.63 3.29 40.80
N MET A 78 -1.69 3.68 40.10
CA MET A 78 -2.09 3.04 38.86
C MET A 78 -1.08 3.32 37.74
N LEU A 79 -0.56 4.55 37.64
CA LEU A 79 0.48 4.93 36.69
C LEU A 79 1.77 4.12 36.89
N LYS A 80 2.28 4.00 38.13
CA LYS A 80 3.46 3.17 38.42
C LYS A 80 3.24 1.69 38.09
N LYS A 81 2.02 1.17 38.28
CA LYS A 81 1.66 -0.21 37.91
C LYS A 81 1.63 -0.41 36.39
N LEU A 82 1.13 0.57 35.65
CA LEU A 82 1.09 0.55 34.18
C LEU A 82 2.48 0.71 33.57
N GLU A 83 3.34 1.54 34.16
CA GLU A 83 4.73 1.70 33.74
C GLU A 83 5.49 0.36 33.80
N ARG A 84 5.29 -0.43 34.86
CA ARG A 84 5.84 -1.80 34.96
C ARG A 84 5.31 -2.73 33.86
N LYS A 85 4.05 -2.57 33.44
CA LYS A 85 3.44 -3.36 32.37
C LYS A 85 3.84 -2.89 30.97
N ARG A 86 4.31 -1.64 30.82
CA ARG A 86 4.70 -1.04 29.54
C ARG A 86 5.74 -1.89 28.80
N GLY A 87 6.77 -2.38 29.49
CA GLY A 87 7.79 -3.23 28.88
C GLY A 87 7.24 -4.54 28.27
N TYR A 88 6.23 -5.15 28.92
CA TYR A 88 5.55 -6.32 28.39
C TYR A 88 4.72 -5.99 27.13
N ILE A 89 4.00 -4.86 27.16
CA ILE A 89 3.21 -4.40 26.01
C ILE A 89 4.10 -4.01 24.83
N GLU A 90 5.22 -3.32 25.08
CA GLU A 90 6.21 -3.00 24.07
C GLU A 90 6.80 -4.26 23.44
N LYS A 91 7.07 -5.30 24.23
CA LYS A 91 7.50 -6.61 23.71
C LYS A 91 6.46 -7.20 22.77
N ILE A 92 5.18 -7.22 23.19
CA ILE A 92 4.08 -7.70 22.33
C ILE A 92 3.99 -6.88 21.04
N GLN A 93 4.10 -5.56 21.13
CA GLN A 93 4.08 -4.69 19.95
C GLN A 93 5.21 -5.01 18.98
N ARG A 94 6.43 -5.24 19.50
CA ARG A 94 7.58 -5.66 18.68
C ARG A 94 7.36 -7.04 18.04
N GLU A 95 6.82 -8.00 18.79
CA GLU A 95 6.48 -9.32 18.26
C GLU A 95 5.45 -9.19 17.13
N MET A 96 4.38 -8.43 17.34
CA MET A 96 3.35 -8.14 16.31
C MET A 96 3.93 -7.47 15.07
N LEU A 97 4.84 -6.50 15.24
CA LEU A 97 5.52 -5.88 14.10
C LEU A 97 6.38 -6.89 13.36
N SER A 98 7.13 -7.74 14.06
CA SER A 98 7.97 -8.77 13.44
C SER A 98 7.16 -9.84 12.69
N GLU A 99 6.01 -10.25 13.25
CA GLU A 99 5.05 -11.18 12.65
C GLU A 99 4.46 -10.62 11.35
N ARG A 100 4.30 -9.29 11.25
CA ARG A 100 3.80 -8.62 10.04
C ARG A 100 4.92 -8.35 9.02
N CYS A 101 6.10 -7.95 9.50
CA CYS A 101 7.24 -7.60 8.67
C CYS A 101 7.86 -8.82 7.98
N LYS A 102 7.89 -9.99 8.64
CA LYS A 102 8.45 -11.22 8.07
C LYS A 102 7.75 -11.62 6.75
N PRO A 103 6.41 -11.80 6.71
CA PRO A 103 5.70 -12.04 5.47
C PRO A 103 5.86 -10.87 4.48
N SER A 104 5.73 -9.62 4.93
CA SER A 104 5.76 -8.48 4.00
C SER A 104 7.10 -8.37 3.28
N LEU A 105 8.22 -8.66 3.95
CA LEU A 105 9.56 -8.59 3.35
C LEU A 105 9.78 -9.75 2.34
N PHE A 106 9.28 -10.94 2.65
CA PHE A 106 9.31 -12.06 1.71
C PHE A 106 8.54 -11.75 0.42
N PHE A 107 7.35 -11.13 0.55
CA PHE A 107 6.56 -10.69 -0.60
C PHE A 107 7.08 -9.40 -1.25
N PHE A 108 7.90 -8.61 -0.56
CA PHE A 108 8.42 -7.35 -1.10
C PHE A 108 9.27 -7.56 -2.35
N ILE A 109 10.11 -8.60 -2.38
CA ILE A 109 10.99 -8.90 -3.53
C ILE A 109 10.19 -9.19 -4.80
N PRO A 110 9.23 -10.14 -4.83
CA PRO A 110 8.44 -10.39 -6.03
C PRO A 110 7.57 -9.18 -6.41
N PHE A 111 7.04 -8.44 -5.43
CA PHE A 111 6.32 -7.20 -5.73
C PHE A 111 7.23 -6.15 -6.36
N ALA A 112 8.42 -5.91 -5.82
CA ALA A 112 9.36 -4.92 -6.34
C ALA A 112 9.78 -5.23 -7.79
N LEU A 113 10.02 -6.51 -8.11
CA LEU A 113 10.33 -6.94 -9.47
C LEU A 113 9.14 -6.69 -10.41
N PHE A 114 7.93 -7.03 -9.97
CA PHE A 114 6.71 -6.77 -10.74
C PHE A 114 6.51 -5.26 -11.00
N PHE A 115 6.68 -4.41 -9.98
CA PHE A 115 6.61 -2.95 -10.12
C PHE A 115 7.71 -2.39 -11.02
N ALA A 116 8.92 -2.97 -11.03
CA ALA A 116 9.98 -2.56 -11.92
C ALA A 116 9.62 -2.80 -13.39
N ILE A 117 8.97 -3.93 -13.70
CA ILE A 117 8.47 -4.25 -15.05
C ILE A 117 7.36 -3.28 -15.46
N LEU A 118 6.35 -3.05 -14.61
CA LEU A 118 5.28 -2.11 -14.92
C LEU A 118 5.77 -0.68 -15.07
N ARG A 119 6.74 -0.26 -14.25
CA ARG A 119 7.39 1.04 -14.41
C ARG A 119 8.08 1.12 -15.77
N GLY A 120 8.86 0.11 -16.16
CA GLY A 120 9.47 0.06 -17.49
C GLY A 120 8.45 0.09 -18.64
N PHE A 121 7.26 -0.46 -18.44
CA PHE A 121 6.18 -0.43 -19.43
C PHE A 121 5.53 0.96 -19.57
N TYR A 122 5.31 1.66 -18.45
CA TYR A 122 4.69 2.99 -18.42
C TYR A 122 5.68 4.16 -18.48
N SER A 123 6.99 3.91 -18.44
CA SER A 123 8.01 4.93 -18.74
C SER A 123 8.36 4.88 -20.23
N GLY A 124 8.38 6.05 -20.89
CA GLY A 124 8.78 6.22 -22.28
C GLY A 124 10.10 6.99 -22.41
N PRO A 125 10.62 7.15 -23.65
CA PRO A 125 11.85 7.92 -23.92
C PRO A 125 11.77 9.38 -23.45
N GLU A 126 10.56 9.94 -23.41
CA GLU A 126 10.29 11.35 -23.07
C GLU A 126 9.79 11.55 -21.62
N GLY A 127 9.66 10.48 -20.83
CA GLY A 127 9.20 10.53 -19.44
C GLY A 127 8.09 9.52 -19.11
N ASP A 128 7.54 9.62 -17.91
CA ASP A 128 6.45 8.75 -17.46
C ASP A 128 5.16 9.08 -18.21
N LEU A 129 4.51 8.04 -18.74
CA LEU A 129 3.28 8.16 -19.49
C LEU A 129 2.08 8.45 -18.58
N ILE A 130 1.13 9.18 -19.15
CA ILE A 130 -0.12 9.53 -18.49
C ILE A 130 -1.07 8.34 -18.63
N VAL A 131 -1.47 7.78 -17.48
CA VAL A 131 -2.35 6.61 -17.40
C VAL A 131 -3.80 7.01 -17.17
N ALA A 132 -4.04 8.09 -16.44
CA ALA A 132 -5.40 8.56 -16.16
C ALA A 132 -5.44 10.08 -16.14
N VAL A 133 -6.52 10.66 -16.68
CA VAL A 133 -6.74 12.11 -16.64
C VAL A 133 -7.87 12.41 -15.68
N LEU A 134 -7.58 13.17 -14.63
CA LEU A 134 -8.58 13.68 -13.70
C LEU A 134 -9.13 15.01 -14.21
N PRO A 135 -10.47 15.21 -14.17
CA PRO A 135 -11.10 16.45 -14.66
C PRO A 135 -10.89 17.66 -13.72
N PHE A 136 -10.16 17.50 -12.61
CA PHE A 136 -9.87 18.57 -11.66
C PHE A 136 -8.36 18.83 -11.53
N SER A 137 -8.02 20.10 -11.28
CA SER A 137 -6.64 20.60 -11.28
C SER A 137 -5.94 20.40 -9.93
N VAL A 138 -5.44 19.19 -9.67
CA VAL A 138 -4.69 18.86 -8.44
C VAL A 138 -3.48 19.78 -8.23
N HIS A 139 -2.83 20.19 -9.33
CA HIS A 139 -1.65 21.06 -9.32
C HIS A 139 -1.90 22.43 -8.66
N LYS A 140 -3.16 22.92 -8.61
CA LYS A 140 -3.49 24.22 -8.00
C LYS A 140 -3.56 24.17 -6.47
N VAL A 141 -3.88 23.01 -5.91
CA VAL A 141 -4.04 22.82 -4.46
C VAL A 141 -2.76 22.24 -3.86
N LEU A 142 -2.10 21.32 -4.58
CA LEU A 142 -0.92 20.59 -4.09
C LEU A 142 0.20 20.64 -5.14
N PRO A 143 0.88 21.80 -5.30
CA PRO A 143 1.90 21.99 -6.33
C PRO A 143 3.14 21.10 -6.12
N PHE A 144 3.46 20.72 -4.88
CA PHE A 144 4.59 19.84 -4.58
C PHE A 144 4.43 18.40 -5.10
N LEU A 145 3.22 18.00 -5.48
CA LEU A 145 2.93 16.67 -6.01
C LEU A 145 3.18 16.56 -7.53
N VAL A 146 3.30 17.69 -8.22
CA VAL A 146 3.57 17.73 -9.66
C VAL A 146 4.96 17.16 -9.94
N GLY A 147 5.08 16.27 -10.92
CA GLY A 147 6.32 15.53 -11.24
C GLY A 147 6.50 14.24 -10.45
N TRP A 148 5.81 14.06 -9.32
CA TRP A 148 5.82 12.80 -8.57
C TRP A 148 4.64 11.89 -8.91
N ILE A 149 3.43 12.46 -9.00
CA ILE A 149 2.20 11.69 -9.25
C ILE A 149 1.55 11.98 -10.61
N GLY A 150 2.05 12.99 -11.33
CA GLY A 150 1.42 13.45 -12.56
C GLY A 150 1.90 14.81 -13.05
N PHE A 151 1.39 15.19 -14.22
CA PHE A 151 1.64 16.43 -14.92
C PHE A 151 0.32 17.13 -15.28
N PRO A 152 0.28 18.47 -15.33
CA PRO A 152 -0.91 19.18 -15.81
C PRO A 152 -1.16 18.88 -17.29
N THR A 153 -2.43 18.69 -17.65
CA THR A 153 -2.89 18.46 -19.03
C THR A 153 -4.00 19.44 -19.38
N ALA A 154 -4.28 19.65 -20.67
CA ALA A 154 -5.33 20.58 -21.11
C ALA A 154 -6.72 20.26 -20.53
N ALA A 155 -6.99 18.98 -20.26
CA ALA A 155 -8.26 18.50 -19.69
C ALA A 155 -8.25 18.39 -18.15
N GLY A 156 -7.15 18.73 -17.47
CA GLY A 156 -7.04 18.66 -16.01
C GLY A 156 -5.68 18.18 -15.52
N PHE A 157 -5.65 17.11 -14.73
CA PHE A 157 -4.41 16.55 -14.18
C PHE A 157 -4.17 15.13 -14.69
N GLY A 158 -3.11 14.97 -15.50
CA GLY A 158 -2.68 13.68 -16.01
C GLY A 158 -1.82 12.95 -14.99
N MET A 159 -2.32 11.84 -14.45
CA MET A 159 -1.61 11.03 -13.47
C MET A 159 -0.66 10.04 -14.14
N THR A 160 0.54 9.90 -13.57
CA THR A 160 1.45 8.81 -13.93
C THR A 160 0.94 7.48 -13.40
N PHE A 161 1.49 6.38 -13.91
CA PHE A 161 1.23 5.03 -13.38
C PHE A 161 1.37 4.99 -11.86
N TRP A 162 2.44 5.56 -11.31
CA TRP A 162 2.72 5.54 -9.88
C TRP A 162 1.65 6.29 -9.08
N GLY A 163 1.29 7.49 -9.51
CA GLY A 163 0.25 8.29 -8.86
C GLY A 163 -1.10 7.59 -8.87
N PHE A 164 -1.50 7.07 -10.03
CA PHE A 164 -2.80 6.42 -10.19
C PHE A 164 -2.88 5.06 -9.48
N TYR A 165 -1.79 4.28 -9.48
CA TYR A 165 -1.65 3.07 -8.70
C TYR A 165 -1.77 3.35 -7.20
N LEU A 166 -1.09 4.38 -6.68
CA LEU A 166 -1.15 4.73 -5.26
C LEU A 166 -2.57 5.15 -4.84
N LEU A 167 -3.24 5.97 -5.66
CA LEU A 167 -4.61 6.42 -5.39
C LEU A 167 -5.61 5.25 -5.43
N SER A 168 -5.57 4.43 -6.49
CA SER A 168 -6.44 3.26 -6.62
C SER A 168 -6.14 2.22 -5.56
N GLY A 169 -4.86 1.95 -5.28
CA GLY A 169 -4.39 1.00 -4.29
C GLY A 169 -4.83 1.38 -2.87
N LEU A 170 -4.62 2.62 -2.43
CA LEU A 170 -5.04 3.05 -1.09
C LEU A 170 -6.56 3.02 -0.92
N GLY A 171 -7.30 3.51 -1.92
CA GLY A 171 -8.77 3.51 -1.90
C GLY A 171 -9.33 2.08 -1.88
N LEU A 172 -8.96 1.26 -2.86
CA LEU A 172 -9.50 -0.08 -3.05
C LEU A 172 -9.01 -1.05 -1.98
N SER A 173 -7.76 -0.93 -1.51
CA SER A 173 -7.24 -1.79 -0.43
C SER A 173 -8.07 -1.64 0.85
N SER A 174 -8.50 -0.43 1.19
CA SER A 174 -9.33 -0.20 2.38
C SER A 174 -10.70 -0.88 2.30
N ILE A 175 -11.28 -0.96 1.11
CA ILE A 175 -12.55 -1.64 0.84
C ILE A 175 -12.34 -3.15 0.84
N LEU A 176 -11.30 -3.62 0.17
CA LEU A 176 -10.96 -5.03 0.05
C LEU A 176 -10.66 -5.67 1.41
N GLN A 177 -9.95 -4.95 2.30
CA GLN A 177 -9.69 -5.39 3.67
C GLN A 177 -10.96 -5.50 4.51
N ARG A 178 -11.96 -4.63 4.28
CA ARG A 178 -13.28 -4.75 4.93
C ARG A 178 -14.00 -6.01 4.44
N ILE A 179 -14.01 -6.26 3.14
CA ILE A 179 -14.67 -7.42 2.54
C ILE A 179 -14.02 -8.73 2.99
N MET A 180 -12.68 -8.80 3.04
CA MET A 180 -11.97 -10.01 3.44
C MET A 180 -11.90 -10.26 4.95
N GLY A 181 -12.38 -9.32 5.77
CA GLY A 181 -12.36 -9.42 7.23
C GLY A 181 -10.95 -9.48 7.81
N THR A 182 -9.93 -9.09 7.03
CA THR A 182 -8.52 -8.98 7.46
C THR A 182 -8.22 -7.65 8.15
N ARG A 183 -9.24 -6.81 8.34
CA ARG A 183 -9.12 -5.55 9.07
C ARG A 183 -8.77 -5.83 10.53
N VAL A 184 -7.49 -5.70 10.83
CA VAL A 184 -6.97 -5.61 12.20
C VAL A 184 -7.04 -4.14 12.60
N MET A 185 -8.27 -3.64 12.72
CA MET A 185 -8.60 -2.32 13.26
C MET A 185 -9.70 -2.50 14.30
#